data_AF-A0A1V3IT15-F1
#
_entry.id   AF-A0A1V3IT15-F1
#
_cell.length_a   1.000
_cell.length_b   1.000
_cell.length_c   1.000
_cell.angle_alpha   90.00
_cell.angle_beta   90.00
_cell.angle_gamma   90.00
#
_symmetry.space_group_name_H-M   'P 1'
#
loop_
_entity.id
_entity.type
_entity.pdbx_description
1 polymer ?
#
loop_
_entity_poly.entity_id
_entity_poly.type
_entity_poly.pdbx_seq_one_letter_code
_entity_poly.pdbx_strand_id
1 'polypeptide(L)'
;MKKMTLALTVLLSLGLAACSSNNQKDESAYKGQVIFSEMKGENLQLTIRKNDCSYKQEGEVETVTHAYDSTLVVGACVKVSDNGNGLKNISTWSPRNPI
;
A
#
# COMPACT_ATOMS: atom_id res chain seq x y z
N MET A 1 -16.19 -54.06 35.92
CA MET A 1 -17.04 -54.77 34.93
C MET A 1 -17.60 -53.77 33.94
N LYS A 2 -17.44 -54.07 32.63
CA LYS A 2 -18.25 -53.62 31.48
C LYS A 2 -18.12 -52.13 31.08
N LYS A 3 -17.96 -51.70 29.83
CA LYS A 3 -17.79 -52.26 28.46
C LYS A 3 -17.28 -51.05 27.64
N MET A 4 -16.18 -51.17 26.89
CA MET A 4 -16.21 -51.17 25.41
C MET A 4 -17.32 -50.30 24.82
N THR A 5 -16.98 -49.22 24.09
CA THR A 5 -17.32 -49.08 22.65
C THR A 5 -16.50 -47.94 22.02
N LEU A 6 -15.83 -48.32 20.95
CA LEU A 6 -15.08 -47.56 19.96
C LEU A 6 -16.02 -47.29 18.77
N ALA A 7 -16.07 -46.07 18.23
CA ALA A 7 -16.44 -45.73 16.83
C ALA A 7 -16.35 -44.20 16.68
N LEU A 8 -15.33 -43.62 16.04
CA LEU A 8 -14.96 -43.60 14.61
C LEU A 8 -15.85 -42.66 13.76
N THR A 9 -15.18 -41.58 13.32
CA THR A 9 -15.38 -40.77 12.11
C THR A 9 -16.72 -40.11 11.88
N VAL A 10 -16.75 -38.78 11.99
CA VAL A 10 -17.49 -37.92 11.05
C VAL A 10 -16.73 -36.60 10.86
N LEU A 11 -16.32 -36.41 9.59
CA LEU A 11 -16.04 -35.16 8.88
C LEU A 11 -14.75 -34.41 9.19
N LEU A 12 -13.81 -34.61 8.26
CA LEU A 12 -12.93 -33.55 7.78
C LEU A 12 -13.76 -32.30 7.45
N SER A 13 -13.93 -31.40 8.42
CA SER A 13 -14.00 -29.98 8.11
C SER A 13 -12.57 -29.45 8.15
N LEU A 14 -11.81 -29.77 7.11
CA LEU A 14 -10.91 -28.77 6.52
C LEU A 14 -11.80 -27.62 6.04
N GLY A 15 -12.38 -26.88 6.99
CA GLY A 15 -12.57 -25.47 6.80
C GLY A 15 -11.16 -24.95 6.63
N LEU A 16 -10.69 -24.92 5.38
CA LEU A 16 -9.89 -23.79 4.94
C LEU A 16 -10.75 -22.60 5.35
N ALA A 17 -10.54 -22.11 6.58
CA ALA A 17 -10.78 -20.73 6.90
C ALA A 17 -10.03 -20.04 5.78
N ALA A 18 -10.81 -19.55 4.81
CA ALA A 18 -10.30 -18.81 3.69
C ALA A 18 -9.24 -17.90 4.29
N CYS A 19 -8.08 -17.83 3.63
CA CYS A 19 -7.18 -16.70 3.77
C CYS A 19 -8.05 -15.48 3.48
N SER A 20 -8.75 -15.01 4.52
CA SER A 20 -9.58 -13.83 4.54
C SER A 20 -8.57 -12.78 4.21
N SER A 21 -8.63 -12.37 2.94
CA SER A 21 -8.06 -11.16 2.37
C SER A 21 -7.06 -10.55 3.32
N ASN A 22 -5.78 -10.66 2.99
CA ASN A 22 -4.71 -9.87 3.57
C ASN A 22 -4.99 -8.39 3.24
N ASN A 23 -6.09 -7.85 3.77
CA ASN A 23 -6.28 -6.47 4.12
C ASN A 23 -5.33 -6.25 5.30
N GLN A 24 -4.03 -6.32 5.03
CA GLN A 24 -3.19 -5.25 5.53
C GLN A 24 -3.84 -3.99 4.96
N LYS A 25 -4.79 -3.46 5.73
CA LYS A 25 -5.01 -2.03 5.73
C LYS A 25 -3.61 -1.49 5.96
N ASP A 26 -2.98 -1.03 4.89
CA ASP A 26 -1.96 -0.01 5.00
C ASP A 26 -2.66 1.17 5.69
N GLU A 27 -2.83 1.14 7.02
CA GLU A 27 -3.53 2.19 7.77
C GLU A 27 -2.78 3.54 7.68
N SER A 28 -1.59 3.54 7.05
CA SER A 28 -0.77 4.71 6.76
C SER A 28 -0.61 5.04 5.27
N ALA A 29 -1.23 4.30 4.34
CA ALA A 29 -1.08 4.61 2.92
C ALA A 29 -2.10 5.61 2.39
N TYR A 30 -1.65 6.52 1.53
CA TYR A 30 -2.51 7.45 0.82
C TYR A 30 -2.11 7.54 -0.65
N LYS A 31 -3.04 8.02 -1.48
CA LYS A 31 -2.77 8.36 -2.87
C LYS A 31 -2.62 9.85 -3.05
N GLY A 32 -1.65 10.26 -3.85
CA GLY A 32 -1.39 11.66 -4.09
C GLY A 32 -0.81 11.93 -5.45
N GLN A 33 -0.81 13.20 -5.82
CA GLN A 33 -0.24 13.70 -7.06
C GLN A 33 1.11 14.34 -6.79
N VAL A 34 2.13 13.99 -7.57
CA VAL A 34 3.41 14.69 -7.59
C VAL A 34 3.20 16.06 -8.23
N ILE A 35 3.38 17.14 -7.48
CA ILE A 35 3.25 18.52 -7.98
C ILE A 35 4.60 19.21 -8.19
N PHE A 36 5.67 18.65 -7.63
CA PHE A 36 7.05 19.08 -7.85
C PHE A 36 8.00 17.88 -7.70
N SER A 37 9.06 17.84 -8.50
CA SER A 37 10.10 16.81 -8.46
C SER A 37 11.43 17.42 -8.87
N GLU A 38 12.44 17.31 -8.01
CA GLU A 38 13.81 17.77 -8.30
C GLU A 38 14.86 16.80 -7.78
N MET A 39 16.07 16.85 -8.35
CA MET A 39 17.21 16.10 -7.84
C MET A 39 17.75 16.76 -6.57
N LYS A 40 17.98 15.95 -5.53
CA LYS A 40 18.65 16.32 -4.29
C LYS A 40 19.79 15.33 -4.02
N GLY A 41 20.97 15.65 -4.54
CA GLY A 41 22.09 14.69 -4.61
C GLY A 41 21.77 13.57 -5.59
N GLU A 42 21.81 12.33 -5.12
CA GLU A 42 21.45 11.12 -5.91
C GLU A 42 19.96 10.75 -5.79
N ASN A 43 19.20 11.48 -4.97
CA ASN A 43 17.80 11.21 -4.67
C ASN A 43 16.87 12.23 -5.36
N LEU A 44 15.57 11.94 -5.35
CA LEU A 44 14.52 12.90 -5.70
C LEU A 44 13.93 13.54 -4.44
N GLN A 45 13.81 14.86 -4.44
CA GLN A 45 12.88 15.56 -3.56
C GLN A 45 11.55 15.74 -4.29
N LEU A 46 10.50 15.16 -3.74
CA LEU A 46 9.15 15.18 -4.28
C LEU A 46 8.26 16.02 -3.38
N THR A 47 7.40 16.82 -3.99
CA THR A 47 6.28 17.45 -3.30
C THR A 47 5.00 16.77 -3.77
N ILE A 48 4.29 16.13 -2.83
CA ILE A 48 3.11 15.31 -3.10
C ILE A 48 1.90 15.98 -2.47
N ARG A 49 0.85 16.16 -3.26
CA ARG A 49 -0.47 16.60 -2.80
C ARG A 49 -1.35 15.39 -2.51
N LYS A 50 -1.83 15.26 -1.28
CA LYS A 50 -2.78 14.22 -0.83
C LYS A 50 -4.19 14.53 -1.33
N ASN A 51 -4.45 14.25 -2.61
CA ASN A 51 -5.72 14.55 -3.27
C ASN A 51 -6.39 13.31 -3.88
N ASP A 52 -5.99 12.11 -3.45
CA ASP A 52 -6.45 10.82 -4.01
C ASP A 52 -6.30 10.76 -5.54
N CYS A 53 -5.31 11.46 -6.09
CA CYS A 53 -5.10 11.63 -7.52
C CYS A 53 -6.33 12.16 -8.29
N SER A 54 -7.15 12.99 -7.64
CA SER A 54 -8.29 13.66 -8.26
C SER A 54 -7.91 14.78 -9.23
N TYR A 55 -6.62 15.13 -9.33
CA TYR A 55 -6.08 16.26 -10.11
C TYR A 55 -6.61 17.63 -9.70
N LYS A 56 -7.36 17.71 -8.58
CA LYS A 56 -7.82 18.97 -7.99
C LYS A 56 -6.68 19.67 -7.24
N GLN A 57 -6.79 20.99 -7.10
CA GLN A 57 -5.83 21.82 -6.38
C GLN A 57 -6.05 21.84 -4.86
N GLU A 58 -6.72 20.84 -4.31
CA GLU A 58 -7.08 20.71 -2.90
C GLU A 58 -6.30 19.55 -2.25
N GLY A 59 -6.06 19.61 -0.94
CA GLY A 59 -5.40 18.56 -0.17
C GLY A 59 -4.08 19.00 0.48
N GLU A 60 -3.71 18.29 1.54
CA GLU A 60 -2.44 18.51 2.26
C GLU A 60 -1.25 18.27 1.31
N VAL A 61 -0.21 19.08 1.46
CA VAL A 61 1.03 18.94 0.70
C VAL A 61 2.14 18.48 1.63
N GLU A 62 2.88 17.46 1.21
CA GLU A 62 4.05 16.99 1.91
C GLU A 62 5.27 16.90 0.99
N THR A 63 6.45 17.14 1.56
CA THR A 63 7.73 16.97 0.88
C THR A 63 8.41 15.72 1.39
N VAL A 64 8.84 14.86 0.48
CA VAL A 64 9.47 13.58 0.76
C VAL A 64 10.73 13.42 -0.08
N THR A 65 11.74 12.78 0.49
CA THR A 65 12.95 12.40 -0.25
C THR A 65 12.86 10.91 -0.57
N HIS A 66 13.08 10.56 -1.83
CA HIS A 66 13.01 9.19 -2.32
C HIS A 66 14.21 8.88 -3.21
N ALA A 67 14.58 7.61 -3.32
CA ALA A 67 15.60 7.20 -4.29
C ALA A 67 15.18 7.64 -5.71
N TYR A 68 16.14 7.84 -6.60
CA TYR A 68 15.80 8.22 -7.97
C TYR A 68 14.91 7.16 -8.65
N ASP A 69 13.77 7.60 -9.15
CA ASP A 69 12.85 6.81 -9.98
C ASP A 69 12.32 7.71 -11.10
N SER A 70 12.65 7.36 -12.34
CA SER A 70 12.26 8.08 -13.56
C SER A 70 10.74 8.18 -13.78
N THR A 71 9.93 7.39 -13.07
CA THR A 71 8.47 7.42 -13.17
C THR A 71 7.81 8.46 -12.25
N LEU A 72 8.54 8.96 -11.25
CA LEU A 72 8.02 9.92 -10.26
C LEU A 72 8.12 11.37 -10.73
N VAL A 73 7.55 11.64 -11.90
CA VAL A 73 7.53 12.98 -12.53
C VAL A 73 6.33 13.82 -12.07
N VAL A 74 6.41 15.14 -12.30
CA VAL A 74 5.28 16.04 -12.06
C VAL A 74 4.04 15.56 -12.83
N GLY A 75 2.91 15.48 -12.13
CA GLY A 75 1.65 14.97 -12.64
C GLY A 75 1.42 13.47 -12.42
N ALA A 76 2.45 12.72 -12.01
CA ALA A 76 2.30 11.31 -11.67
C ALA A 76 1.35 11.13 -10.47
N CYS A 77 0.50 10.11 -10.55
CA CYS A 77 -0.25 9.62 -9.42
C CYS A 77 0.56 8.56 -8.70
N VAL A 78 0.67 8.66 -7.38
CA VAL A 78 1.49 7.78 -6.56
C VAL A 78 0.71 7.24 -5.37
N LYS A 79 1.01 6.00 -4.97
CA LYS A 79 0.66 5.46 -3.66
C LYS A 79 1.88 5.65 -2.76
N VAL A 80 1.66 6.31 -1.62
CA VAL A 80 2.67 6.52 -0.59
C VAL A 80 2.26 5.68 0.61
N SER A 81 3.15 4.83 1.11
CA SER A 81 2.95 4.06 2.34
C SER A 81 4.12 4.26 3.29
N ASP A 82 3.83 4.28 4.59
CA ASP A 82 4.85 4.32 5.63
C ASP A 82 5.02 2.92 6.22
N ASN A 83 6.25 2.41 6.18
CA ASN A 83 6.60 1.10 6.71
C ASN A 83 6.88 1.11 8.23
N GLY A 84 6.67 2.24 8.91
CA GLY A 84 6.85 2.39 10.35
C GLY A 84 8.29 2.66 10.78
N ASN A 85 9.25 2.68 9.84
CA ASN A 85 10.66 2.99 10.10
C ASN A 85 11.04 4.43 9.70
N GLY A 86 10.04 5.29 9.44
CA GLY A 86 10.25 6.67 8.97
C GLY A 86 10.66 6.78 7.50
N LEU A 87 10.67 5.65 6.77
CA LEU A 87 10.93 5.60 5.34
C LEU A 87 9.62 5.38 4.58
N LYS A 88 9.26 6.35 3.75
CA LYS A 88 8.06 6.26 2.91
C LYS A 88 8.39 5.51 1.62
N ASN A 89 7.62 4.46 1.36
CA ASN A 89 7.61 3.78 0.08
C ASN A 89 6.67 4.53 -0.87
N ILE A 90 7.17 4.84 -2.08
CA ILE A 90 6.45 5.62 -3.08
C ILE A 90 6.49 4.82 -4.37
N SER A 91 5.31 4.59 -4.94
CA SER A 91 5.18 3.86 -6.21
C SER A 91 4.16 4.54 -7.09
N THR A 92 4.40 4.53 -8.39
CA THR A 92 3.43 5.02 -9.37
C THR A 92 2.15 4.18 -9.29
N TRP A 93 1.02 4.83 -9.07
CA TRP A 93 -0.29 4.19 -9.03
C TRP A 93 -1.04 4.42 -10.34
N SER A 94 -1.49 3.32 -10.95
CA SER A 94 -2.35 3.37 -12.13
C SER A 94 -3.70 2.74 -11.79
N PRO A 95 -4.83 3.44 -11.99
CA PRO A 95 -6.15 2.83 -11.79
C PRO A 95 -6.41 1.65 -12.73
N ARG A 96 -5.69 1.58 -13.86
CA ARG A 96 -5.81 0.48 -14.83
C ARG A 96 -5.02 -0.76 -14.44
N ASN A 97 -4.10 -0.65 -13.48
CA ASN A 97 -3.30 -1.76 -12.99
C ASN A 97 -3.01 -1.53 -11.50
N PRO A 98 -3.98 -1.83 -10.61
CA PRO A 98 -3.74 -1.74 -9.18
C PRO A 98 -2.66 -2.75 -8.78
N ILE A 99 -1.52 -2.24 -8.31
CA ILE A 99 -0.39 -3.02 -7.77
C ILE A 99 -0.73 -3.45 -6.34
#